data_AF-A0A934FSD2-F1
#
_entry.id   AF-A0A934FSD2-F1
#
_cell.length_a   1.000
_cell.length_b   1.000
_cell.length_c   1.000
_cell.angle_alpha   90.00
_cell.angle_beta   90.00
_cell.angle_gamma   90.00
#
_symmetry.space_group_name_H-M   'P 1'
#
loop_
_entity.id
_entity.type
_entity.pdbx_description
1 polymer ?
#
loop_
_entity_poly.entity_id
_entity_poly.type
_entity_poly.pdbx_seq_one_letter_code
_entity_poly.pdbx_strand_id
1 'polypeptide(L)'
;MPSTRIAAARIAIALVTAAIALELALQVLALVVGGNARSPAMDEATPADGARVVLCVGDSFTFGMGASSPATAYPRQLEQRLRERLGGTWRVVNAGRPGIDSRDIAEEFDALLARHRPEFVCVLGGVNDTWRRRGRAGDDAVTAGFRWRWRSADLVRLLVHGRGLFDEAPAAATPVVTPSPIPRDHPLVGAWRVVATGASVFFAHEGSCDLLAARVPWSIDGDSIVIGRDREAVAMTLTIDGDFASLRAAGQEPLMLVRARDLPSGESARKATLATLLEAGGSKRWPDVLLLGRELLDDPALDRDTALEALPPLAVAAQETSDGELLARVVTRLRALHDEAPSARSRESLADLFVSTGLGREALDVLDGPPAGEPLSPRGQVMLAYASIRTLPRDEALACVERLLAASREGDEQRSSLWCVRFRAVPFEARDEQARSMIRAWRASPSSAEVEQVLRQESSRTLREDQLRSVATAEGLSEGEIESFVLAWRGDEASRAEWQDALAANLRRIATRARAAGARVVFGTYPFQHRELSEHFSNLARELAAPLADTAALIPHDPASRAQFFVADGHCNDQGYARMAEAFVEGVVAAMGR
;
A
#
# COMPACT_ATOMS: atom_id res chain seq x y z
N MET A 1 45.62 10.36 12.29
CA MET A 1 44.28 9.95 11.82
C MET A 1 44.25 9.34 10.40
N PRO A 2 44.92 8.19 10.11
CA PRO A 2 44.76 7.48 8.83
C PRO A 2 43.71 6.35 8.87
N SER A 3 43.43 5.79 10.05
CA SER A 3 42.58 4.60 10.23
C SER A 3 41.10 4.83 9.94
N THR A 4 40.57 6.01 10.27
CA THR A 4 39.16 6.37 10.05
C THR A 4 38.83 6.57 8.57
N ARG A 5 39.77 7.11 7.77
CA ARG A 5 39.59 7.28 6.32
C ARG A 5 39.60 5.93 5.58
N ILE A 6 40.42 4.98 6.04
CA ILE A 6 40.48 3.63 5.47
C ILE A 6 39.20 2.84 5.80
N ALA A 7 38.66 2.99 7.02
CA ALA A 7 37.39 2.37 7.41
C ALA A 7 36.21 2.92 6.59
N ALA A 8 36.13 4.25 6.44
CA ALA A 8 35.10 4.90 5.62
C ALA A 8 35.18 4.48 4.13
N ALA A 9 36.39 4.38 3.57
CA ALA A 9 36.59 3.91 2.20
C ALA A 9 36.16 2.44 2.01
N ARG A 10 36.46 1.56 2.97
CA ARG A 10 36.02 0.15 2.92
C ARG A 10 34.50 0.00 3.00
N ILE A 11 33.85 0.80 3.86
CA ILE A 11 32.38 0.82 3.96
C ILE A 11 31.78 1.34 2.64
N ALA A 12 32.31 2.43 2.07
CA ALA A 12 31.84 2.95 0.79
C ALA A 12 31.98 1.93 -0.35
N ILE A 13 33.12 1.24 -0.43
CA ILE A 13 33.35 0.18 -1.44
C ILE A 13 32.37 -0.98 -1.23
N ALA A 14 32.13 -1.40 0.02
CA ALA A 14 31.17 -2.48 0.31
C ALA A 14 29.74 -2.08 -0.09
N LEU A 15 29.32 -0.85 0.19
CA LEU A 15 28.00 -0.34 -0.20
C LEU A 15 27.84 -0.24 -1.72
N VAL A 16 28.85 0.26 -2.44
CA VAL A 16 28.83 0.32 -3.91
C VAL A 16 28.80 -1.09 -4.52
N THR A 17 29.60 -2.02 -3.98
CA THR A 17 29.63 -3.42 -4.44
C THR A 17 28.29 -4.10 -4.21
N ALA A 18 27.67 -3.89 -3.04
CA ALA A 18 26.34 -4.41 -2.74
C ALA A 18 25.26 -3.83 -3.66
N ALA A 19 25.32 -2.53 -3.96
CA ALA A 19 24.39 -1.88 -4.89
C ALA A 19 24.52 -2.44 -6.33
N ILE A 20 25.74 -2.63 -6.82
CA ILE A 20 26.00 -3.24 -8.14
C ILE A 20 25.52 -4.69 -8.17
N ALA A 21 25.81 -5.48 -7.13
CA ALA A 21 25.37 -6.86 -7.03
C ALA A 21 23.83 -6.98 -6.99
N LEU A 22 23.16 -6.09 -6.25
CA LEU A 22 21.70 -6.01 -6.22
C LEU A 22 21.13 -5.65 -7.60
N GLU A 23 21.69 -4.66 -8.29
CA GLU A 23 21.26 -4.29 -9.64
C GLU A 23 21.41 -5.47 -10.61
N LEU A 24 22.57 -6.14 -10.62
CA LEU A 24 22.80 -7.32 -11.46
C LEU A 24 21.83 -8.46 -11.14
N ALA A 25 21.55 -8.71 -9.86
CA ALA A 25 20.57 -9.70 -9.45
C ALA A 25 19.15 -9.36 -9.96
N LEU A 26 18.75 -8.09 -9.89
CA LEU A 26 17.46 -7.62 -10.42
C LEU A 26 17.39 -7.70 -11.96
N GLN A 27 18.50 -7.48 -12.66
CA GLN A 27 18.59 -7.68 -14.12
C GLN A 27 18.40 -9.16 -14.50
N VAL A 28 19.12 -10.06 -13.82
CA VAL A 28 19.02 -11.51 -14.04
C VAL A 28 17.60 -12.00 -13.70
N LEU A 29 17.04 -11.55 -12.58
CA LEU A 29 15.66 -11.88 -12.22
C LEU A 29 14.67 -11.39 -13.27
N ALA A 30 14.82 -10.17 -13.79
CA ALA A 30 13.95 -9.64 -14.84
C ALA A 30 14.11 -10.39 -16.18
N LEU A 31 15.30 -10.89 -16.51
CA LEU A 31 15.51 -11.78 -17.67
C LEU A 31 14.78 -13.12 -17.49
N VAL A 32 14.94 -13.75 -16.33
CA VAL A 32 14.34 -15.05 -16.00
C VAL A 32 12.82 -14.96 -15.91
N VAL A 33 12.30 -13.96 -15.19
CA VAL A 33 10.86 -13.71 -15.06
C VAL A 33 10.28 -13.19 -16.37
N GLY A 34 10.94 -12.27 -17.08
CA GLY A 34 10.46 -11.75 -18.36
C GLY A 34 10.41 -12.80 -19.48
N GLY A 35 11.28 -13.81 -19.42
CA GLY A 35 11.21 -14.99 -20.28
C GLY A 35 10.03 -15.93 -19.95
N ASN A 36 9.67 -16.04 -18.67
CA ASN A 36 8.62 -16.95 -18.17
C ASN A 36 7.24 -16.30 -17.99
N ALA A 37 7.14 -14.97 -17.96
CA ALA A 37 5.89 -14.21 -17.73
C ALA A 37 5.09 -13.93 -19.01
N ARG A 38 5.36 -14.67 -20.10
CA ARG A 38 4.44 -14.69 -21.25
C ARG A 38 3.18 -15.44 -20.82
N SER A 39 2.00 -14.82 -20.93
CA SER A 39 0.76 -15.54 -20.66
C SER A 39 0.71 -16.82 -21.51
N PRO A 40 0.38 -17.99 -20.95
CA PRO A 40 0.27 -19.24 -21.71
C PRO A 40 -0.75 -19.16 -22.87
N ALA A 41 -1.67 -18.17 -22.83
CA ALA A 41 -2.61 -17.86 -23.91
C ALA A 41 -1.98 -17.16 -25.14
N MET A 42 -0.73 -16.71 -25.09
CA MET A 42 -0.03 -16.15 -26.26
C MET A 42 0.32 -17.21 -27.32
N ASP A 43 0.39 -18.49 -26.93
CA ASP A 43 0.95 -19.57 -27.76
C ASP A 43 -0.08 -20.56 -28.31
N GLU A 44 -1.39 -20.38 -28.08
CA GLU A 44 -2.37 -21.26 -28.74
C GLU A 44 -2.55 -20.95 -30.23
N ALA A 45 -2.79 -22.00 -31.01
CA ALA A 45 -2.72 -22.11 -32.48
C ALA A 45 -3.38 -21.00 -33.32
N THR A 46 -2.98 -20.94 -34.60
CA THR A 46 -3.59 -20.14 -35.67
C THR A 46 -5.13 -20.18 -35.58
N PRO A 47 -5.84 -19.04 -35.72
CA PRO A 47 -7.30 -19.02 -35.63
C PRO A 47 -7.92 -20.09 -36.53
N ALA A 48 -8.92 -20.82 -36.03
CA ALA A 48 -9.80 -21.59 -36.90
C ALA A 48 -10.37 -20.62 -37.96
N ASP A 49 -10.45 -21.08 -39.21
CA ASP A 49 -10.87 -20.24 -40.33
C ASP A 49 -12.23 -19.61 -40.02
N GLY A 50 -12.32 -18.27 -40.12
CA GLY A 50 -13.52 -17.49 -39.78
C GLY A 50 -13.72 -17.08 -38.32
N ALA A 51 -12.80 -17.37 -37.39
CA ALA A 51 -12.92 -16.91 -36.00
C ALA A 51 -12.68 -15.39 -35.85
N ARG A 52 -13.57 -14.70 -35.14
CA ARG A 52 -13.43 -13.27 -34.81
C ARG A 52 -12.42 -13.10 -33.67
N VAL A 53 -11.36 -12.33 -33.92
CA VAL A 53 -10.24 -12.18 -32.99
C VAL A 53 -10.36 -10.87 -32.20
N VAL A 54 -10.30 -10.98 -30.88
CA VAL A 54 -10.17 -9.86 -29.94
C VAL A 54 -8.77 -9.91 -29.34
N LEU A 55 -8.03 -8.81 -29.40
CA LEU A 55 -6.72 -8.67 -28.75
C LEU A 55 -6.86 -7.80 -27.51
N CYS A 56 -6.61 -8.38 -26.33
CA CYS A 56 -6.54 -7.64 -25.07
C CYS A 56 -5.08 -7.25 -24.78
N VAL A 57 -4.77 -5.96 -24.77
CA VAL A 57 -3.46 -5.41 -24.41
C VAL A 57 -3.54 -4.64 -23.09
N GLY A 58 -2.53 -4.83 -22.24
CA GLY A 58 -2.56 -4.24 -20.90
C GLY A 58 -1.47 -4.74 -19.96
N ASP A 59 -1.64 -4.44 -18.69
CA ASP A 59 -0.68 -4.78 -17.64
C ASP A 59 -1.06 -6.05 -16.84
N SER A 60 -0.80 -6.07 -15.54
CA SER A 60 -1.12 -7.18 -14.63
C SER A 60 -2.62 -7.50 -14.57
N PHE A 61 -3.50 -6.52 -14.77
CA PHE A 61 -4.96 -6.75 -14.79
C PHE A 61 -5.39 -7.49 -16.06
N THR A 62 -4.79 -7.17 -17.20
CA THR A 62 -5.01 -7.92 -18.45
C THR A 62 -4.36 -9.30 -18.40
N PHE A 63 -3.18 -9.41 -17.80
CA PHE A 63 -2.54 -10.70 -17.57
C PHE A 63 -3.42 -11.64 -16.73
N GLY A 64 -4.10 -11.10 -15.71
CA GLY A 64 -4.98 -11.86 -14.81
C GLY A 64 -4.36 -12.13 -13.44
N MET A 65 -3.45 -11.27 -12.95
CA MET A 65 -2.91 -11.39 -11.59
C MET A 65 -4.05 -11.42 -10.55
N GLY A 66 -4.00 -12.30 -9.57
CA GLY A 66 -5.09 -12.48 -8.58
C GLY A 66 -6.22 -13.43 -9.02
N ALA A 67 -6.27 -13.85 -10.29
CA ALA A 67 -7.15 -14.93 -10.72
C ALA A 67 -6.65 -16.28 -10.17
N SER A 68 -7.55 -17.17 -9.76
CA SER A 68 -7.20 -18.52 -9.29
C SER A 68 -6.56 -19.38 -10.39
N SER A 69 -6.83 -19.06 -11.65
CA SER A 69 -6.19 -19.69 -12.80
C SER A 69 -6.18 -18.75 -14.02
N PRO A 70 -5.35 -19.01 -15.04
CA PRO A 70 -5.41 -18.27 -16.30
C PRO A 70 -6.79 -18.31 -16.97
N ALA A 71 -7.60 -19.34 -16.71
CA ALA A 71 -8.96 -19.48 -17.24
C ALA A 71 -9.96 -18.51 -16.62
N THR A 72 -9.69 -18.01 -15.40
CA THR A 72 -10.54 -17.06 -14.68
C THR A 72 -10.08 -15.61 -14.86
N ALA A 73 -9.03 -15.34 -15.63
CA ALA A 73 -8.68 -13.99 -16.07
C ALA A 73 -9.76 -13.41 -17.01
N TYR A 74 -9.98 -12.09 -16.97
CA TYR A 74 -11.07 -11.48 -17.76
C TYR A 74 -10.99 -11.75 -19.28
N PRO A 75 -9.82 -11.85 -19.95
CA PRO A 75 -9.80 -12.12 -21.39
C PRO A 75 -10.36 -13.50 -21.75
N ARG A 76 -10.11 -14.52 -20.92
CA ARG A 76 -10.68 -15.87 -21.13
C ARG A 76 -12.18 -15.87 -20.84
N GLN A 77 -12.59 -15.19 -19.78
CA GLN A 77 -14.00 -14.97 -19.42
C GLN A 77 -14.78 -14.16 -20.47
N LEU A 78 -14.13 -13.20 -21.14
CA LEU A 78 -14.66 -12.42 -22.26
C LEU A 78 -14.93 -13.32 -23.48
N GLU A 79 -13.99 -14.22 -23.81
CA GLU A 79 -14.17 -15.18 -24.92
C GLU A 79 -15.42 -16.03 -24.73
N GLN A 80 -15.58 -16.60 -23.54
CA GLN A 80 -16.74 -17.42 -23.19
C GLN A 80 -18.04 -16.61 -23.33
N ARG A 81 -18.10 -15.42 -22.74
CA ARG A 81 -19.31 -14.59 -22.75
C ARG A 81 -19.67 -14.08 -24.15
N LEU A 82 -18.69 -13.77 -25.00
CA LEU A 82 -18.95 -13.39 -26.39
C LEU A 82 -19.57 -14.54 -27.19
N ARG A 83 -19.07 -15.77 -26.99
CA ARG A 83 -19.67 -16.97 -27.60
C ARG A 83 -21.10 -17.21 -27.10
N GLU A 84 -21.32 -17.09 -25.80
CA GLU A 84 -22.64 -17.27 -25.18
C GLU A 84 -23.65 -16.22 -25.65
N ARG A 85 -23.24 -14.94 -25.73
CA ARG A 85 -24.15 -13.83 -26.03
C ARG A 85 -24.40 -13.61 -27.52
N LEU A 86 -23.37 -13.77 -28.36
CA LEU A 86 -23.42 -13.41 -29.78
C LEU A 86 -23.36 -14.62 -30.72
N GLY A 87 -23.09 -15.82 -30.19
CA GLY A 87 -22.82 -17.00 -31.00
C GLY A 87 -21.54 -16.85 -31.84
N GLY A 88 -21.29 -17.85 -32.68
CA GLY A 88 -20.13 -17.89 -33.57
C GLY A 88 -18.80 -18.24 -32.89
N THR A 89 -17.73 -18.22 -33.69
CA THR A 89 -16.37 -18.56 -33.25
C THR A 89 -15.62 -17.30 -32.84
N TRP A 90 -15.39 -17.15 -31.54
CA TRP A 90 -14.59 -16.06 -30.97
C TRP A 90 -13.27 -16.58 -30.44
N ARG A 91 -12.21 -15.79 -30.65
CA ARG A 91 -10.90 -15.98 -30.04
C ARG A 91 -10.45 -14.71 -29.35
N VAL A 92 -10.17 -14.78 -28.05
CA VAL A 92 -9.60 -13.66 -27.29
C VAL A 92 -8.14 -13.96 -26.99
N VAL A 93 -7.25 -13.12 -27.51
CA VAL A 93 -5.81 -13.16 -27.26
C VAL A 93 -5.51 -12.29 -26.05
N ASN A 94 -4.95 -12.90 -25.00
CA ASN A 94 -4.43 -12.18 -23.85
C ASN A 94 -2.97 -11.80 -24.09
N ALA A 95 -2.71 -10.52 -24.31
CA ALA A 95 -1.36 -9.94 -24.44
C ALA A 95 -1.03 -9.03 -23.23
N GLY A 96 -1.67 -9.25 -22.09
CA GLY A 96 -1.35 -8.55 -20.84
C GLY A 96 0.00 -8.98 -20.28
N ARG A 97 0.76 -8.05 -19.70
CA ARG A 97 2.04 -8.36 -19.05
C ARG A 97 2.19 -7.61 -17.73
N PRO A 98 2.49 -8.28 -16.60
CA PRO A 98 2.66 -7.59 -15.32
C PRO A 98 3.80 -6.56 -15.38
N GLY A 99 3.55 -5.38 -14.81
CA GLY A 99 4.55 -4.33 -14.61
C GLY A 99 4.94 -3.51 -15.83
N ILE A 100 4.32 -3.71 -17.00
CA ILE A 100 4.53 -2.86 -18.19
C ILE A 100 3.68 -1.58 -18.11
N ASP A 101 4.16 -0.50 -18.71
CA ASP A 101 3.46 0.79 -18.82
C ASP A 101 2.87 1.00 -20.23
N SER A 102 2.16 2.11 -20.44
CA SER A 102 1.53 2.42 -21.72
C SER A 102 2.52 2.56 -22.89
N ARG A 103 3.79 2.91 -22.61
CA ARG A 103 4.84 3.04 -23.63
C ARG A 103 5.31 1.67 -24.09
N ASP A 104 5.57 0.76 -23.15
CA ASP A 104 5.95 -0.62 -23.45
C ASP A 104 4.84 -1.29 -24.31
N ILE A 105 3.56 -1.07 -23.99
CA ILE A 105 2.44 -1.53 -24.83
C ILE A 105 2.53 -0.93 -26.24
N ALA A 106 2.67 0.40 -26.37
CA ALA A 106 2.67 1.08 -27.66
C ALA A 106 3.86 0.71 -28.57
N GLU A 107 5.00 0.34 -27.98
CA GLU A 107 6.20 -0.10 -28.72
C GLU A 107 6.07 -1.54 -29.25
N GLU A 108 5.44 -2.44 -28.49
CA GLU A 108 5.22 -3.84 -28.91
C GLU A 108 3.96 -4.02 -29.77
N PHE A 109 3.09 -3.01 -29.80
CA PHE A 109 1.75 -3.11 -30.39
C PHE A 109 1.73 -3.49 -31.87
N ASP A 110 2.63 -2.92 -32.69
CA ASP A 110 2.67 -3.19 -34.14
C ASP A 110 2.99 -4.67 -34.42
N ALA A 111 3.83 -5.30 -33.59
CA ALA A 111 4.13 -6.73 -33.70
C ALA A 111 2.92 -7.60 -33.31
N LEU A 112 2.17 -7.20 -32.28
CA LEU A 112 0.93 -7.88 -31.86
C LEU A 112 -0.16 -7.79 -32.93
N LEU A 113 -0.34 -6.62 -33.55
CA LEU A 113 -1.26 -6.43 -34.66
C LEU A 113 -0.91 -7.30 -35.86
N ALA A 114 0.37 -7.32 -36.25
CA ALA A 114 0.85 -8.13 -37.38
C ALA A 114 0.67 -9.64 -37.13
N ARG A 115 0.92 -10.10 -35.90
CA ARG A 115 0.79 -11.51 -35.50
C ARG A 115 -0.66 -11.98 -35.43
N HIS A 116 -1.56 -11.17 -34.86
CA HIS A 116 -2.91 -11.64 -34.50
C HIS A 116 -4.03 -11.14 -35.41
N ARG A 117 -3.81 -10.07 -36.18
CA ARG A 117 -4.80 -9.45 -37.09
C ARG A 117 -6.20 -9.32 -36.44
N PRO A 118 -6.31 -8.62 -35.29
CA PRO A 118 -7.54 -8.59 -34.53
C PRO A 118 -8.64 -7.77 -35.24
N GLU A 119 -9.91 -8.16 -35.03
CA GLU A 119 -11.07 -7.34 -35.38
C GLU A 119 -11.37 -6.31 -34.27
N PHE A 120 -11.08 -6.66 -33.01
CA PHE A 120 -11.23 -5.78 -31.85
C PHE A 120 -9.95 -5.72 -31.03
N VAL A 121 -9.63 -4.53 -30.53
CA VAL A 121 -8.54 -4.32 -29.56
C VAL A 121 -9.13 -3.74 -28.28
N CYS A 122 -8.99 -4.49 -27.19
CA CYS A 122 -9.34 -4.06 -25.84
C CYS A 122 -8.08 -3.53 -25.14
N VAL A 123 -8.10 -2.28 -24.68
CA VAL A 123 -6.93 -1.62 -24.07
C VAL A 123 -7.20 -1.32 -22.60
N LEU A 124 -6.38 -1.88 -21.70
CA LEU A 124 -6.37 -1.60 -20.26
C LEU A 124 -4.92 -1.60 -19.74
N GLY A 125 -4.24 -0.45 -19.81
CA GLY A 125 -2.86 -0.32 -19.36
C GLY A 125 -2.50 1.14 -19.09
N GLY A 126 -1.93 1.42 -17.91
CA GLY A 126 -1.69 2.78 -17.45
C GLY A 126 -1.41 2.94 -15.96
N VAL A 127 -1.77 1.96 -15.12
CA VAL A 127 -1.53 2.06 -13.67
C VAL A 127 -0.04 2.18 -13.35
N ASN A 128 0.84 1.56 -14.16
CA ASN A 128 2.28 1.62 -13.94
C ASN A 128 2.91 2.96 -14.37
N ASP A 129 2.22 3.73 -15.21
CA ASP A 129 2.64 5.08 -15.61
C ASP A 129 2.60 6.04 -14.41
N THR A 130 1.77 5.77 -13.40
CA THR A 130 1.61 6.62 -12.20
C THR A 130 2.83 6.67 -11.29
N TRP A 131 3.71 5.65 -11.33
CA TRP A 131 4.86 5.53 -10.42
C TRP A 131 6.20 5.28 -11.14
N ARG A 132 6.19 4.86 -12.41
CA ARG A 132 7.41 4.77 -13.23
C ARG A 132 7.78 6.17 -13.74
N ARG A 133 8.81 6.83 -13.16
CA ARG A 133 9.37 8.02 -13.82
C ARG A 133 10.06 7.63 -15.13
N ARG A 134 9.90 8.49 -16.14
CA ARG A 134 10.77 8.51 -17.32
C ARG A 134 12.23 8.65 -16.90
N GLY A 135 13.09 7.72 -17.33
CA GLY A 135 14.50 8.02 -17.52
C GLY A 135 14.63 9.08 -18.61
N ARG A 136 15.74 9.85 -18.64
CA ARG A 136 15.97 10.79 -19.74
C ARG A 136 15.91 10.02 -21.06
N ALA A 137 15.36 10.64 -22.10
CA ALA A 137 15.42 10.11 -23.46
C ALA A 137 16.91 9.92 -23.82
N GLY A 138 17.41 8.69 -23.73
CA GLY A 138 18.83 8.35 -23.87
C GLY A 138 19.35 7.27 -22.91
N ASP A 139 18.68 6.98 -21.80
CA ASP A 139 19.19 6.05 -20.77
C ASP A 139 18.83 4.56 -21.01
N ASP A 140 17.92 4.27 -21.95
CA ASP A 140 17.48 2.92 -22.27
C ASP A 140 18.26 2.36 -23.48
N ALA A 141 19.23 1.48 -23.22
CA ALA A 141 19.79 0.65 -24.28
C ALA A 141 18.90 -0.60 -24.47
N VAL A 142 18.31 -0.75 -25.66
CA VAL A 142 17.61 -1.96 -26.07
C VAL A 142 18.56 -2.81 -26.91
N THR A 143 18.96 -3.96 -26.38
CA THR A 143 19.82 -4.92 -27.08
C THR A 143 19.11 -6.27 -27.12
N ALA A 144 18.87 -6.80 -28.32
CA ALA A 144 18.28 -8.13 -28.54
C ALA A 144 16.94 -8.38 -27.79
N GLY A 145 16.06 -7.37 -27.73
CA GLY A 145 14.75 -7.48 -27.06
C GLY A 145 14.81 -7.42 -25.52
N PHE A 146 16.01 -7.25 -24.94
CA PHE A 146 16.18 -6.96 -23.53
C PHE A 146 16.46 -5.47 -23.31
N ARG A 147 15.63 -4.83 -22.47
CA ARG A 147 15.81 -3.43 -22.07
C ARG A 147 16.64 -3.36 -20.79
N TRP A 148 17.81 -2.75 -20.90
CA TRP A 148 18.60 -2.35 -19.75
C TRP A 148 18.00 -1.08 -19.15
N ARG A 149 17.59 -1.15 -17.86
CA ARG A 149 17.10 -0.03 -17.05
C ARG A 149 17.57 -0.20 -15.60
N TRP A 150 17.72 0.88 -14.84
CA TRP A 150 18.11 0.85 -13.42
C TRP A 150 16.97 0.31 -12.54
N ARG A 151 16.95 -1.00 -12.29
CA ARG A 151 15.84 -1.67 -11.59
C ARG A 151 15.86 -1.47 -10.08
N SER A 152 17.02 -1.18 -9.50
CA SER A 152 17.15 -0.75 -8.10
C SER A 152 16.41 0.57 -7.85
N ALA A 153 16.42 1.50 -8.81
CA ALA A 153 15.66 2.75 -8.72
C ALA A 153 14.14 2.49 -8.78
N ASP A 154 13.69 1.59 -9.67
CA ASP A 154 12.29 1.15 -9.71
C ASP A 154 11.87 0.45 -8.41
N LEU A 155 12.73 -0.38 -7.82
CA LEU A 155 12.48 -1.07 -6.55
C LEU A 155 12.37 -0.09 -5.39
N VAL A 156 13.32 0.85 -5.25
CA VAL A 156 13.25 1.90 -4.22
C VAL A 156 11.98 2.73 -4.40
N ARG A 157 11.61 3.07 -5.63
CA ARG A 157 10.37 3.80 -5.90
C ARG A 157 9.13 2.99 -5.58
N LEU A 158 9.08 1.70 -5.90
CA LEU A 158 7.99 0.83 -5.50
C LEU A 158 7.86 0.75 -3.97
N LEU A 159 8.98 0.69 -3.25
CA LEU A 159 9.00 0.66 -1.78
C LEU A 159 8.58 2.00 -1.15
N VAL A 160 8.90 3.12 -1.81
CA VAL A 160 8.64 4.48 -1.30
C VAL A 160 7.28 5.04 -1.76
N HIS A 161 6.87 4.77 -3.01
CA HIS A 161 5.69 5.34 -3.68
C HIS A 161 4.64 4.28 -4.05
N GLY A 162 4.96 2.98 -3.98
CA GLY A 162 4.01 1.90 -4.25
C GLY A 162 3.09 1.56 -3.07
N ARG A 163 3.40 2.08 -1.87
CA ARG A 163 2.48 2.11 -0.72
C ARG A 163 1.36 3.11 -1.06
N GLY A 164 0.11 2.65 -1.13
CA GLY A 164 -1.03 3.51 -1.50
C GLY A 164 -1.74 3.12 -2.80
N LEU A 165 -1.03 2.58 -3.80
CA LEU A 165 -1.62 2.30 -5.14
C LEU A 165 -2.79 1.30 -5.10
N PHE A 166 -2.83 0.47 -4.05
CA PHE A 166 -3.84 -0.56 -3.81
C PHE A 166 -4.49 -0.45 -2.42
N ASP A 167 -4.27 0.65 -1.69
CA ASP A 167 -4.67 0.79 -0.28
C ASP A 167 -6.18 1.04 -0.08
N GLU A 168 -6.97 1.09 -1.15
CA GLU A 168 -8.45 1.13 -1.07
C GLU A 168 -9.12 -0.24 -1.00
N ALA A 169 -8.36 -1.33 -0.86
CA ALA A 169 -8.92 -2.64 -0.56
C ALA A 169 -8.88 -2.88 0.98
N PRO A 170 -10.02 -2.83 1.70
CA PRO A 170 -10.04 -3.34 3.07
C PRO A 170 -9.66 -4.83 3.05
N ALA A 171 -8.96 -5.25 4.10
CA ALA A 171 -8.44 -6.61 4.25
C ALA A 171 -9.51 -7.65 3.87
N ALA A 172 -9.29 -8.36 2.77
CA ALA A 172 -10.20 -9.41 2.32
C ALA A 172 -10.38 -10.44 3.44
N ALA A 173 -11.64 -10.71 3.81
CA ALA A 173 -11.97 -11.86 4.62
C ALA A 173 -11.61 -13.12 3.81
N THR A 174 -10.52 -13.77 4.21
CA THR A 174 -10.11 -15.05 3.61
C THR A 174 -11.24 -16.07 3.81
N PRO A 175 -11.68 -16.81 2.78
CA PRO A 175 -12.58 -17.94 3.01
C PRO A 175 -11.81 -18.97 3.84
N VAL A 176 -12.21 -19.15 5.10
CA VAL A 176 -11.69 -20.19 5.97
C VAL A 176 -12.27 -21.50 5.46
N VAL A 177 -11.46 -22.28 4.74
CA VAL A 177 -11.63 -23.73 4.72
C VAL A 177 -11.37 -24.15 6.17
N THR A 178 -12.41 -24.41 6.95
CA THR A 178 -12.30 -24.88 8.33
C THR A 178 -11.61 -26.24 8.31
N PRO A 179 -10.34 -26.35 8.74
CA PRO A 179 -9.74 -27.64 9.02
C PRO A 179 -10.43 -28.19 10.28
N SER A 180 -10.45 -29.51 10.44
CA SER A 180 -10.92 -30.13 11.69
C SER A 180 -10.19 -29.48 12.88
N PRO A 181 -10.91 -29.06 13.94
CA PRO A 181 -10.29 -28.38 15.07
C PRO A 181 -9.24 -29.26 15.74
N ILE A 182 -8.03 -28.72 15.88
CA ILE A 182 -6.90 -29.39 16.51
C ILE A 182 -7.07 -29.26 18.03
N PRO A 183 -6.83 -30.33 18.83
CA PRO A 183 -6.91 -30.24 20.28
C PRO A 183 -6.06 -29.08 20.81
N ARG A 184 -6.64 -28.25 21.69
CA ARG A 184 -5.95 -27.06 22.23
C ARG A 184 -4.69 -27.39 23.04
N ASP A 185 -4.65 -28.61 23.58
CA ASP A 185 -3.54 -29.20 24.32
C ASP A 185 -2.53 -29.93 23.42
N HIS A 186 -2.73 -29.93 22.10
CA HIS A 186 -1.78 -30.55 21.18
C HIS A 186 -0.40 -29.90 21.35
N PRO A 187 0.68 -30.67 21.49
CA PRO A 187 1.96 -30.11 21.91
C PRO A 187 2.54 -29.06 20.97
N LEU A 188 2.19 -29.10 19.67
CA LEU A 188 2.61 -28.12 18.68
C LEU A 188 1.83 -26.80 18.74
N VAL A 189 0.61 -26.77 19.32
CA VAL A 189 -0.19 -25.54 19.41
C VAL A 189 0.51 -24.53 20.32
N GLY A 190 0.63 -23.29 19.83
CA GLY A 190 1.35 -22.19 20.51
C GLY A 190 2.52 -21.62 19.71
N ALA A 191 3.34 -20.82 20.38
CA ALA A 191 4.44 -20.05 19.76
C ALA A 191 5.78 -20.81 19.77
N TRP A 192 6.46 -20.77 18.62
CA TRP A 192 7.73 -21.42 18.36
C TRP A 192 8.69 -20.47 17.64
N ARG A 193 9.99 -20.77 17.73
CA ARG A 193 11.03 -20.11 16.95
C ARG A 193 11.78 -21.11 16.10
N VAL A 194 12.00 -20.77 14.83
CA VAL A 194 12.86 -21.52 13.92
C VAL A 194 14.31 -21.32 14.35
N VAL A 195 15.00 -22.39 14.73
CA VAL A 195 16.38 -22.33 15.26
C VAL A 195 17.35 -21.74 14.22
N ALA A 196 17.17 -22.08 12.95
CA ALA A 196 18.08 -21.64 11.88
C ALA A 196 17.97 -20.14 11.53
N THR A 197 16.79 -19.53 11.69
CA THR A 197 16.51 -18.17 11.23
C THR A 197 16.09 -17.20 12.34
N GLY A 198 15.73 -17.71 13.52
CA GLY A 198 15.15 -16.93 14.61
C GLY A 198 13.70 -16.47 14.36
N ALA A 199 13.12 -16.83 13.21
CA ALA A 199 11.76 -16.46 12.83
C ALA A 199 10.73 -17.09 13.78
N SER A 200 9.73 -16.31 14.18
CA SER A 200 8.61 -16.80 14.97
C SER A 200 7.60 -17.52 14.08
N VAL A 201 7.09 -18.64 14.58
CA VAL A 201 6.03 -19.43 13.96
C VAL A 201 4.98 -19.72 15.03
N PHE A 202 3.71 -19.47 14.71
CA PHE A 202 2.60 -19.77 15.61
C PHE A 202 1.72 -20.84 15.00
N PHE A 203 1.34 -21.85 15.77
CA PHE A 203 0.39 -22.89 15.36
C PHE A 203 -0.91 -22.71 16.14
N ALA A 204 -1.95 -22.25 15.45
CA ALA A 204 -3.26 -22.00 16.03
C ALA A 204 -4.12 -23.27 16.07
N HIS A 205 -4.94 -23.41 17.11
CA HIS A 205 -5.79 -24.58 17.31
C HIS A 205 -6.90 -24.70 16.25
N GLU A 206 -7.28 -23.59 15.60
CA GLU A 206 -8.22 -23.60 14.47
C GLU A 206 -7.61 -24.11 13.15
N GLY A 207 -6.37 -24.62 13.15
CA GLY A 207 -5.74 -25.20 11.97
C GLY A 207 -5.10 -24.19 11.02
N SER A 208 -4.65 -23.05 11.54
CA SER A 208 -3.82 -22.09 10.80
C SER A 208 -2.47 -21.88 11.48
N CYS A 209 -1.41 -21.69 10.71
CA CYS A 209 -0.09 -21.38 11.24
C CYS A 209 0.60 -20.27 10.45
N ASP A 210 1.46 -19.52 11.13
CA ASP A 210 2.13 -18.35 10.56
C ASP A 210 3.58 -18.68 10.20
N LEU A 211 3.87 -18.74 8.91
CA LEU A 211 5.19 -19.06 8.37
C LEU A 211 5.70 -17.87 7.54
N LEU A 212 6.81 -17.27 7.98
CA LEU A 212 7.57 -16.26 7.21
C LEU A 212 6.67 -15.15 6.60
N ALA A 213 5.77 -14.60 7.42
CA ALA A 213 4.79 -13.55 7.07
C ALA A 213 3.57 -13.98 6.23
N ALA A 214 3.31 -15.29 6.07
CA ALA A 214 2.09 -15.81 5.47
C ALA A 214 1.34 -16.75 6.43
N ARG A 215 0.01 -16.57 6.53
CA ARG A 215 -0.88 -17.47 7.26
C ARG A 215 -1.29 -18.62 6.33
N VAL A 216 -0.86 -19.83 6.67
CA VAL A 216 -1.11 -21.05 5.90
C VAL A 216 -1.93 -22.03 6.73
N PRO A 217 -2.82 -22.82 6.11
CA PRO A 217 -3.54 -23.85 6.84
C PRO A 217 -2.59 -24.98 7.24
N TRP A 218 -2.86 -25.57 8.40
CA TRP A 218 -2.21 -26.80 8.84
C TRP A 218 -3.23 -27.76 9.44
N SER A 219 -2.94 -29.05 9.33
CA SER A 219 -3.75 -30.12 9.90
C SER A 219 -2.85 -31.27 10.37
N ILE A 220 -3.46 -32.19 11.11
CA ILE A 220 -2.81 -33.43 11.56
C ILE A 220 -3.38 -34.57 10.73
N ASP A 221 -2.49 -35.40 10.17
CA ASP A 221 -2.82 -36.63 9.46
C ASP A 221 -1.98 -37.78 10.03
N GLY A 222 -2.55 -38.51 10.99
CA GLY A 222 -1.84 -39.54 11.76
C GLY A 222 -0.65 -38.96 12.54
N ASP A 223 0.54 -39.52 12.29
CA ASP A 223 1.81 -39.08 12.92
C ASP A 223 2.51 -37.94 12.15
N SER A 224 1.87 -37.41 11.10
CA SER A 224 2.40 -36.33 10.27
C SER A 224 1.54 -35.08 10.39
N ILE A 225 2.17 -33.92 10.22
CA ILE A 225 1.47 -32.66 10.02
C ILE A 225 1.49 -32.30 8.55
N VAL A 226 0.41 -31.68 8.09
CA VAL A 226 0.30 -31.18 6.72
C VAL A 226 0.23 -29.67 6.81
N ILE A 227 1.11 -28.95 6.11
CA ILE A 227 1.15 -27.49 6.08
C ILE A 227 1.08 -27.03 4.62
N GLY A 228 0.16 -26.11 4.30
CA GLY A 228 0.04 -25.52 2.97
C GLY A 228 -1.35 -25.71 2.35
N ARG A 229 -1.61 -25.03 1.22
CA ARG A 229 -2.92 -25.02 0.55
C ARG A 229 -2.97 -26.07 -0.56
N ASP A 230 -4.06 -26.84 -0.60
CA ASP A 230 -4.41 -27.75 -1.71
C ASP A 230 -3.22 -28.61 -2.21
N ARG A 231 -2.76 -28.40 -3.46
CA ARG A 231 -1.68 -29.17 -4.10
C ARG A 231 -0.27 -28.77 -3.65
N GLU A 232 -0.12 -27.69 -2.88
CA GLU A 232 1.14 -27.24 -2.29
C GLU A 232 1.28 -27.67 -0.82
N ALA A 233 0.32 -28.44 -0.31
CA ALA A 233 0.37 -28.98 1.03
C ALA A 233 1.54 -29.96 1.17
N VAL A 234 2.47 -29.64 2.07
CA VAL A 234 3.63 -30.47 2.37
C VAL A 234 3.34 -31.28 3.62
N ALA A 235 3.33 -32.61 3.46
CA ALA A 235 3.31 -33.52 4.60
C ALA A 235 4.72 -33.57 5.23
N MET A 236 4.76 -33.35 6.54
CA MET A 236 5.98 -33.33 7.33
C MET A 236 5.83 -34.29 8.52
N THR A 237 6.86 -35.10 8.76
CA THR A 237 6.94 -35.88 9.99
C THR A 237 7.25 -34.94 11.16
N LEU A 238 6.47 -35.03 12.22
CA LEU A 238 6.64 -34.26 13.45
C LEU A 238 7.32 -35.13 14.52
N THR A 239 8.36 -34.59 15.16
CA THR A 239 8.92 -35.18 16.39
C THR A 239 9.03 -34.07 17.44
N ILE A 240 8.53 -34.32 18.64
CA ILE A 240 8.55 -33.36 19.75
C ILE A 240 9.27 -34.00 20.93
N ASP A 241 10.25 -33.28 21.47
CA ASP A 241 10.97 -33.64 22.70
C ASP A 241 11.03 -32.40 23.60
N GLY A 242 10.12 -32.35 24.58
CA GLY A 242 9.96 -31.21 25.48
C GLY A 242 9.68 -29.88 24.76
N ASP A 243 10.65 -28.97 24.81
CA ASP A 243 10.58 -27.64 24.20
C ASP A 243 11.22 -27.58 22.81
N PHE A 244 11.60 -28.71 22.23
CA PHE A 244 12.07 -28.79 20.85
C PHE A 244 11.08 -29.55 19.99
N ALA A 245 10.86 -29.05 18.77
CA ALA A 245 10.12 -29.75 17.73
C ALA A 245 10.95 -29.80 16.44
N SER A 246 10.88 -30.93 15.75
CA SER A 246 11.51 -31.15 14.45
C SER A 246 10.42 -31.44 13.44
N LEU A 247 10.37 -30.67 12.36
CA LEU A 247 9.49 -30.88 11.22
C LEU A 247 10.31 -31.31 10.01
N ARG A 248 10.04 -32.49 9.45
CA ARG A 248 10.81 -33.00 8.29
C ARG A 248 9.91 -33.33 7.11
N ALA A 249 10.10 -32.63 6.00
CA ALA A 249 9.52 -33.00 4.71
C ALA A 249 10.38 -34.08 4.02
N ALA A 250 9.77 -34.90 3.17
CA ALA A 250 10.48 -35.96 2.45
C ALA A 250 11.62 -35.40 1.59
N GLY A 251 12.86 -35.87 1.80
CA GLY A 251 14.03 -35.43 1.04
C GLY A 251 14.53 -34.01 1.38
N GLN A 252 14.12 -33.43 2.50
CA GLN A 252 14.59 -32.13 2.99
C GLN A 252 15.23 -32.26 4.38
N GLU A 253 16.12 -31.32 4.71
CA GLU A 253 16.67 -31.18 6.06
C GLU A 253 15.56 -30.84 7.07
N PRO A 254 15.63 -31.34 8.32
CA PRO A 254 14.61 -31.07 9.32
C PRO A 254 14.64 -29.59 9.76
N LEU A 255 13.46 -28.98 9.77
CA LEU A 255 13.24 -27.67 10.36
C LEU A 255 13.16 -27.81 11.87
N MET A 256 14.15 -27.27 12.57
CA MET A 256 14.22 -27.29 14.03
C MET A 256 13.50 -26.07 14.61
N LEU A 257 12.61 -26.33 15.56
CA LEU A 257 11.83 -25.36 16.31
C LEU A 257 12.18 -25.47 17.80
N VAL A 258 12.31 -24.32 18.46
CA VAL A 258 12.37 -24.23 19.93
C VAL A 258 11.14 -23.49 20.42
N ARG A 259 10.53 -23.99 21.49
CA ARG A 259 9.32 -23.42 22.05
C ARG A 259 9.65 -22.08 22.67
N ALA A 260 8.82 -21.08 22.41
CA ALA A 260 9.01 -19.74 22.95
C ALA A 260 8.57 -19.63 24.43
N ARG A 261 8.98 -20.58 25.29
CA ARG A 261 8.68 -20.59 26.73
C ARG A 261 9.73 -19.85 27.56
N ASP A 262 11.00 -19.88 27.13
CA ASP A 262 12.15 -19.38 27.89
C ASP A 262 12.92 -18.29 27.13
N LEU A 263 12.23 -17.22 26.68
CA LEU A 263 12.95 -16.00 26.33
C LEU A 263 13.32 -15.24 27.60
N PRO A 264 14.58 -14.82 27.75
CA PRO A 264 15.06 -14.13 28.95
C PRO A 264 14.21 -12.89 29.18
N SER A 265 13.59 -12.85 30.38
CA SER A 265 12.94 -11.72 31.03
C SER A 265 12.65 -10.49 30.15
N GLY A 266 11.38 -10.39 29.74
CA GLY A 266 10.55 -9.19 29.92
C GLY A 266 10.93 -7.92 29.15
N GLU A 267 9.94 -7.11 28.82
CA GLU A 267 10.12 -5.71 28.42
C GLU A 267 10.70 -5.45 27.01
N SER A 268 11.98 -5.72 26.73
CA SER A 268 12.63 -5.28 25.47
C SER A 268 12.10 -6.00 24.21
N ALA A 269 11.79 -7.30 24.31
CA ALA A 269 11.24 -8.07 23.19
C ALA A 269 9.76 -7.75 22.93
N ARG A 270 9.00 -7.41 23.99
CA ARG A 270 7.59 -6.98 23.89
C ARG A 270 7.49 -5.58 23.29
N LYS A 271 8.37 -4.67 23.71
CA LYS A 271 8.56 -3.34 23.12
C LYS A 271 8.92 -3.42 21.64
N ALA A 272 9.89 -4.26 21.28
CA ALA A 272 10.26 -4.47 19.88
C ALA A 272 9.12 -5.07 19.05
N THR A 273 8.37 -6.04 19.59
CA THR A 273 7.26 -6.69 18.87
C THR A 273 6.09 -5.74 18.66
N LEU A 274 5.66 -5.01 19.70
CA LEU A 274 4.59 -4.03 19.58
C LEU A 274 5.01 -2.85 18.71
N ALA A 275 6.22 -2.29 18.90
CA ALA A 275 6.74 -1.23 18.04
C ALA A 275 6.85 -1.68 16.57
N THR A 276 7.31 -2.92 16.31
CA THR A 276 7.38 -3.48 14.95
C THR A 276 6.00 -3.70 14.33
N LEU A 277 4.99 -4.08 15.13
CA LEU A 277 3.61 -4.25 14.66
C LEU A 277 2.92 -2.90 14.39
N LEU A 278 3.26 -1.88 15.16
CA LEU A 278 2.76 -0.51 15.01
C LEU A 278 3.45 0.26 13.88
N GLU A 279 4.76 0.11 13.71
CA GLU A 279 5.51 0.63 12.55
C GLU A 279 5.11 -0.06 11.24
N ALA A 280 4.68 -1.32 11.33
CA ALA A 280 4.09 -2.07 10.20
C ALA A 280 2.58 -1.82 10.02
N GLY A 281 1.99 -0.89 10.78
CA GLY A 281 0.56 -0.67 10.96
C GLY A 281 -0.19 -0.20 9.71
N GLY A 282 -0.66 -1.17 8.93
CA GLY A 282 -1.89 -1.08 8.15
C GLY A 282 -2.92 -2.10 8.65
N SER A 283 -4.16 -2.00 8.20
CA SER A 283 -5.33 -2.80 8.64
C SER A 283 -5.18 -4.34 8.64
N LYS A 284 -4.11 -4.86 8.02
CA LYS A 284 -3.84 -6.29 7.82
C LYS A 284 -3.21 -7.00 9.02
N ARG A 285 -2.73 -6.29 10.05
CA ARG A 285 -2.10 -6.87 11.27
C ARG A 285 -2.87 -6.61 12.56
N TRP A 286 -4.05 -5.98 12.47
CA TRP A 286 -4.86 -5.71 13.66
C TRP A 286 -5.22 -6.96 14.49
N PRO A 287 -5.52 -8.13 13.91
CA PRO A 287 -5.77 -9.34 14.71
C PRO A 287 -4.60 -9.71 15.64
N ASP A 288 -3.37 -9.58 15.17
CA ASP A 288 -2.16 -9.88 15.96
C ASP A 288 -1.92 -8.84 17.05
N VAL A 289 -2.16 -7.55 16.73
CA VAL A 289 -2.10 -6.44 17.67
C VAL A 289 -3.16 -6.58 18.77
N LEU A 290 -4.38 -7.01 18.42
CA LEU A 290 -5.48 -7.19 19.37
C LEU A 290 -5.24 -8.38 20.31
N LEU A 291 -4.72 -9.51 19.79
CA LEU A 291 -4.40 -10.69 20.60
C LEU A 291 -3.28 -10.38 21.60
N LEU A 292 -2.15 -9.85 21.10
CA LEU A 292 -1.02 -9.46 21.95
C LEU A 292 -1.39 -8.34 22.92
N GLY A 293 -2.24 -7.40 22.49
CA GLY A 293 -2.71 -6.31 23.33
C GLY A 293 -3.63 -6.76 24.46
N ARG A 294 -4.47 -7.77 24.23
CA ARG A 294 -5.30 -8.39 25.28
C ARG A 294 -4.42 -9.10 26.32
N GLU A 295 -3.43 -9.87 25.87
CA GLU A 295 -2.46 -10.51 26.77
C GLU A 295 -1.67 -9.48 27.58
N LEU A 296 -1.28 -8.36 26.94
CA LEU A 296 -0.55 -7.28 27.61
C LEU A 296 -1.39 -6.57 28.67
N LEU A 297 -2.69 -6.35 28.42
CA LEU A 297 -3.62 -5.79 29.40
C LEU A 297 -3.86 -6.69 30.61
N ASP A 298 -3.78 -8.00 30.41
CA ASP A 298 -3.99 -9.01 31.44
C ASP A 298 -2.69 -9.37 32.20
N ASP A 299 -1.54 -8.83 31.80
CA ASP A 299 -0.25 -9.09 32.45
C ASP A 299 -0.06 -8.22 33.71
N PRO A 300 -0.07 -8.80 34.93
CA PRO A 300 0.11 -8.04 36.17
C PRO A 300 1.54 -7.52 36.36
N ALA A 301 2.51 -8.01 35.56
CA ALA A 301 3.90 -7.57 35.58
C ALA A 301 4.22 -6.50 34.53
N LEU A 302 3.22 -6.01 33.78
CA LEU A 302 3.41 -4.91 32.84
C LEU A 302 3.80 -3.63 33.61
N ASP A 303 5.02 -3.15 33.37
CA ASP A 303 5.48 -1.91 33.97
C ASP A 303 4.72 -0.70 33.39
N ARG A 304 4.68 0.36 34.19
CA ARG A 304 3.93 1.58 33.91
C ARG A 304 4.37 2.24 32.60
N ASP A 305 5.66 2.32 32.35
CA ASP A 305 6.21 3.06 31.22
C ASP A 305 5.92 2.36 29.90
N THR A 306 6.03 1.03 29.89
CA THR A 306 5.61 0.18 28.77
C THR A 306 4.11 0.27 28.54
N ALA A 307 3.29 0.28 29.58
CA ALA A 307 1.84 0.43 29.44
C ALA A 307 1.47 1.79 28.79
N LEU A 308 2.12 2.88 29.20
CA LEU A 308 1.89 4.21 28.63
C LEU A 308 2.31 4.31 27.15
N GLU A 309 3.28 3.52 26.70
CA GLU A 309 3.67 3.42 25.28
C GLU A 309 2.73 2.51 24.47
N ALA A 310 2.29 1.40 25.07
CA ALA A 310 1.61 0.31 24.36
C ALA A 310 0.11 0.51 24.17
N LEU A 311 -0.55 1.18 25.12
CA LEU A 311 -2.01 1.26 25.19
C LEU A 311 -2.68 2.19 24.15
N PRO A 312 -2.17 3.41 23.86
CA PRO A 312 -2.82 4.27 22.87
C PRO A 312 -2.94 3.64 21.46
N PRO A 313 -1.89 2.98 20.93
CA PRO A 313 -2.00 2.28 19.64
C PRO A 313 -2.95 1.07 19.66
N LEU A 314 -3.05 0.38 20.81
CA LEU A 314 -4.03 -0.70 20.99
C LEU A 314 -5.47 -0.17 20.99
N ALA A 315 -5.71 1.04 21.50
CA ALA A 315 -7.02 1.69 21.42
C ALA A 315 -7.41 2.00 19.96
N VAL A 316 -6.46 2.45 19.14
CA VAL A 316 -6.67 2.66 17.69
C VAL A 316 -7.02 1.35 17.01
N ALA A 317 -6.26 0.28 17.28
CA ALA A 317 -6.55 -1.05 16.75
C ALA A 317 -7.96 -1.51 17.12
N ALA A 318 -8.33 -1.39 18.40
CA ALA A 318 -9.64 -1.77 18.91
C ALA A 318 -10.77 -0.95 18.25
N GLN A 319 -10.56 0.34 18.01
CA GLN A 319 -11.53 1.18 17.33
C GLN A 319 -11.70 0.79 15.85
N GLU A 320 -10.60 0.61 15.13
CA GLU A 320 -10.60 0.21 13.71
C GLU A 320 -11.29 -1.14 13.48
N THR A 321 -11.17 -2.07 14.43
CA THR A 321 -11.86 -3.37 14.39
C THR A 321 -13.21 -3.39 15.09
N SER A 322 -13.72 -2.24 15.54
CA SER A 322 -15.00 -2.12 16.26
C SER A 322 -15.09 -2.98 17.53
N ASP A 323 -13.96 -3.21 18.21
CA ASP A 323 -13.84 -3.95 19.46
C ASP A 323 -14.05 -3.04 20.67
N GLY A 324 -15.32 -2.69 20.93
CA GLY A 324 -15.69 -1.73 21.96
C GLY A 324 -15.33 -2.17 23.40
N GLU A 325 -15.32 -3.48 23.67
CA GLU A 325 -14.95 -4.01 24.99
C GLU A 325 -13.46 -3.78 25.26
N LEU A 326 -12.60 -4.12 24.30
CA LEU A 326 -11.17 -3.89 24.43
C LEU A 326 -10.85 -2.40 24.55
N LEU A 327 -11.49 -1.56 23.73
CA LEU A 327 -11.33 -0.11 23.80
C LEU A 327 -11.67 0.43 25.19
N ALA A 328 -12.79 0.00 25.77
CA ALA A 328 -13.19 0.40 27.12
C ALA A 328 -12.18 -0.04 28.20
N ARG A 329 -11.64 -1.26 28.07
CA ARG A 329 -10.58 -1.78 28.97
C ARG A 329 -9.30 -0.97 28.87
N VAL A 330 -8.85 -0.64 27.65
CA VAL A 330 -7.66 0.18 27.41
C VAL A 330 -7.82 1.58 28.01
N VAL A 331 -8.96 2.24 27.75
CA VAL A 331 -9.29 3.56 28.32
C VAL A 331 -9.26 3.50 29.85
N THR A 332 -9.92 2.50 30.44
CA THR A 332 -9.99 2.32 31.90
C THR A 332 -8.60 2.12 32.49
N ARG A 333 -7.77 1.27 31.89
CA ARG A 333 -6.41 1.02 32.37
C ARG A 333 -5.52 2.25 32.26
N LEU A 334 -5.61 2.99 31.15
CA LEU A 334 -4.79 4.19 30.95
C LEU A 334 -5.19 5.33 31.89
N ARG A 335 -6.49 5.51 32.18
CA ARG A 335 -6.99 6.44 33.21
C ARG A 335 -6.48 6.05 34.59
N ALA A 336 -6.59 4.77 34.97
CA ALA A 336 -6.07 4.29 36.26
C ALA A 336 -4.56 4.55 36.40
N LEU A 337 -3.78 4.26 35.35
CA LEU A 337 -2.34 4.58 35.35
C LEU A 337 -2.11 6.08 35.53
N HIS A 338 -2.83 6.94 34.81
CA HIS A 338 -2.71 8.39 34.98
C HIS A 338 -3.02 8.81 36.43
N ASP A 339 -4.16 8.38 36.98
CA ASP A 339 -4.63 8.74 38.33
C ASP A 339 -3.69 8.23 39.44
N GLU A 340 -3.09 7.05 39.27
CA GLU A 340 -2.16 6.44 40.25
C GLU A 340 -0.86 7.26 40.44
N ALA A 341 -0.29 7.82 39.38
CA ALA A 341 0.92 8.67 39.47
C ALA A 341 1.02 9.69 38.33
N PRO A 342 0.27 10.79 38.40
CA PRO A 342 0.16 11.73 37.30
C PRO A 342 1.52 12.31 36.86
N SER A 343 1.80 12.33 35.55
CA SER A 343 3.03 12.87 34.96
C SER A 343 2.77 13.43 33.56
N ALA A 344 3.71 14.23 33.03
CA ALA A 344 3.63 14.73 31.65
C ALA A 344 3.44 13.58 30.64
N ARG A 345 4.17 12.47 30.83
CA ARG A 345 4.09 11.27 29.99
C ARG A 345 2.73 10.58 30.08
N SER A 346 2.18 10.37 31.28
CA SER A 346 0.88 9.70 31.42
C SER A 346 -0.27 10.56 30.90
N ARG A 347 -0.17 11.88 31.08
CA ARG A 347 -1.08 12.88 30.52
C ARG A 347 -1.07 12.86 28.99
N GLU A 348 0.11 12.87 28.40
CA GLU A 348 0.27 12.83 26.93
C GLU A 348 -0.23 11.50 26.36
N SER A 349 0.11 10.34 26.93
CA SER A 349 -0.43 9.07 26.46
C SER A 349 -1.97 9.00 26.53
N LEU A 350 -2.57 9.53 27.60
CA LEU A 350 -4.02 9.57 27.76
C LEU A 350 -4.69 10.50 26.75
N ALA A 351 -4.08 11.66 26.50
CA ALA A 351 -4.55 12.58 25.47
C ALA A 351 -4.40 12.01 24.05
N ASP A 352 -3.35 11.22 23.78
CA ASP A 352 -3.10 10.60 22.46
C ASP A 352 -4.23 9.64 22.13
N LEU A 353 -4.56 8.80 23.11
CA LEU A 353 -5.70 7.90 23.05
C LEU A 353 -7.00 8.67 22.78
N PHE A 354 -7.25 9.78 23.48
CA PHE A 354 -8.49 10.53 23.30
C PHE A 354 -8.56 11.23 21.94
N VAL A 355 -7.46 11.79 21.44
CA VAL A 355 -7.41 12.39 20.10
C VAL A 355 -7.61 11.33 19.02
N SER A 356 -6.97 10.16 19.18
CA SER A 356 -7.05 9.07 18.20
C SER A 356 -8.43 8.42 18.16
N THR A 357 -9.11 8.36 19.31
CA THR A 357 -10.45 7.74 19.46
C THR A 357 -11.63 8.69 19.25
N GLY A 358 -11.38 9.97 18.94
CA GLY A 358 -12.42 10.96 18.68
C GLY A 358 -13.02 11.61 19.93
N LEU A 359 -12.43 11.38 21.11
CA LEU A 359 -12.79 11.99 22.40
C LEU A 359 -12.04 13.30 22.62
N GLY A 360 -12.17 14.23 21.67
CA GLY A 360 -11.35 15.45 21.66
C GLY A 360 -11.57 16.39 22.85
N ARG A 361 -12.75 16.37 23.49
CA ARG A 361 -13.02 17.20 24.68
C ARG A 361 -12.27 16.69 25.90
N GLU A 362 -12.26 15.38 26.08
CA GLU A 362 -11.51 14.69 27.14
C GLU A 362 -10.00 14.85 26.92
N ALA A 363 -9.54 14.86 25.67
CA ALA A 363 -8.15 15.19 25.35
C ALA A 363 -7.78 16.61 25.81
N LEU A 364 -8.65 17.59 25.53
CA LEU A 364 -8.45 18.97 25.97
C LEU A 364 -8.42 19.08 27.49
N ASP A 365 -9.40 18.49 28.19
CA ASP A 365 -9.47 18.57 29.65
C ASP A 365 -8.22 17.95 30.32
N VAL A 366 -7.68 16.85 29.75
CA VAL A 366 -6.44 16.23 30.23
C VAL A 366 -5.21 17.07 29.92
N LEU A 367 -5.16 17.75 28.76
CA LEU A 367 -4.01 18.58 28.35
C LEU A 367 -4.03 19.99 28.98
N ASP A 368 -5.21 20.51 29.32
CA ASP A 368 -5.43 21.83 29.93
C ASP A 368 -5.29 21.79 31.48
N GLY A 369 -5.40 20.60 32.09
CA GLY A 369 -5.27 20.39 33.55
C GLY A 369 -3.84 20.13 34.06
N PRO A 370 -3.52 20.41 35.35
CA PRO A 370 -2.21 20.11 35.94
C PRO A 370 -2.12 18.66 36.45
N PRO A 371 -0.89 18.09 36.50
CA PRO A 371 -0.22 18.01 37.80
C PRO A 371 1.31 18.18 37.75
N ALA A 372 1.86 18.85 38.77
CA ALA A 372 3.29 19.10 39.06
C ALA A 372 3.99 20.30 38.40
N GLY A 373 3.29 21.18 37.66
CA GLY A 373 3.89 22.43 37.15
C GLY A 373 4.90 22.23 36.00
N GLU A 374 4.94 21.03 35.41
CA GLU A 374 5.77 20.75 34.23
C GLU A 374 5.04 21.15 32.93
N PRO A 375 5.69 21.92 32.04
CA PRO A 375 5.14 22.28 30.74
C PRO A 375 4.91 21.02 29.87
N LEU A 376 3.97 21.11 28.93
CA LEU A 376 3.77 20.07 27.92
C LEU A 376 5.05 19.86 27.10
N SER A 377 5.36 18.60 26.79
CA SER A 377 6.45 18.28 25.86
C SER A 377 6.13 18.85 24.46
N PRO A 378 7.13 18.98 23.56
CA PRO A 378 6.90 19.28 22.15
C PRO A 378 5.75 18.46 21.52
N ARG A 379 5.69 17.16 21.82
CA ARG A 379 4.62 16.26 21.39
C ARG A 379 3.28 16.65 22.01
N GLY A 380 3.24 16.88 23.33
CA GLY A 380 2.04 17.30 24.04
C GLY A 380 1.45 18.63 23.52
N GLN A 381 2.31 19.58 23.13
CA GLN A 381 1.91 20.84 22.51
C GLN A 381 1.22 20.62 21.15
N VAL A 382 1.78 19.74 20.30
CA VAL A 382 1.17 19.39 19.01
C VAL A 382 -0.18 18.70 19.20
N MET A 383 -0.28 17.82 20.19
CA MET A 383 -1.53 17.14 20.51
C MET A 383 -2.61 18.10 21.02
N LEU A 384 -2.25 19.08 21.85
CA LEU A 384 -3.17 20.15 22.28
C LEU A 384 -3.67 20.95 21.08
N ALA A 385 -2.78 21.29 20.15
CA ALA A 385 -3.14 21.94 18.90
C ALA A 385 -4.14 21.09 18.08
N TYR A 386 -3.87 19.80 17.89
CA TYR A 386 -4.75 18.88 17.16
C TYR A 386 -6.12 18.67 17.82
N ALA A 387 -6.15 18.52 19.14
CA ALA A 387 -7.39 18.40 19.91
C ALA A 387 -8.23 19.68 19.78
N SER A 388 -7.59 20.85 19.83
CA SER A 388 -8.28 22.14 19.73
C SER A 388 -9.02 22.30 18.40
N ILE A 389 -8.39 21.98 17.26
CA ILE A 389 -9.01 22.14 15.93
C ILE A 389 -10.14 21.14 15.67
N ARG A 390 -10.18 20.02 16.40
CA ARG A 390 -11.21 18.99 16.27
C ARG A 390 -12.43 19.24 17.16
N THR A 391 -12.30 20.09 18.19
CA THR A 391 -13.30 20.17 19.27
C THR A 391 -13.77 21.58 19.57
N LEU A 392 -12.89 22.58 19.48
CA LEU A 392 -13.24 23.96 19.80
C LEU A 392 -13.79 24.71 18.58
N PRO A 393 -14.54 25.81 18.78
CA PRO A 393 -14.81 26.78 17.74
C PRO A 393 -13.50 27.23 17.07
N ARG A 394 -13.56 27.50 15.76
CA ARG A 394 -12.38 27.78 14.93
C ARG A 394 -11.49 28.89 15.50
N ASP A 395 -12.08 29.98 15.98
CA ASP A 395 -11.33 31.12 16.52
C ASP A 395 -10.58 30.77 17.81
N GLU A 396 -11.19 29.96 18.68
CA GLU A 396 -10.57 29.47 19.92
C GLU A 396 -9.45 28.47 19.62
N ALA A 397 -9.67 27.58 18.65
CA ALA A 397 -8.65 26.64 18.19
C ALA A 397 -7.44 27.37 17.59
N LEU A 398 -7.69 28.35 16.70
CA LEU A 398 -6.62 29.16 16.11
C LEU A 398 -5.84 29.92 17.20
N ALA A 399 -6.53 30.55 18.15
CA ALA A 399 -5.90 31.22 19.29
C ALA A 399 -5.05 30.26 20.14
N CYS A 400 -5.48 29.01 20.31
CA CYS A 400 -4.69 27.97 20.98
C CYS A 400 -3.38 27.69 20.23
N VAL A 401 -3.48 27.42 18.92
CA VAL A 401 -2.31 27.13 18.07
C VAL A 401 -1.34 28.32 18.04
N GLU A 402 -1.86 29.55 17.98
CA GLU A 402 -1.02 30.76 17.98
C GLU A 402 -0.27 30.97 19.30
N ARG A 403 -0.88 30.66 20.45
CA ARG A 403 -0.18 30.66 21.74
C ARG A 403 0.98 29.66 21.76
N LEU A 404 0.76 28.46 21.22
CA LEU A 404 1.80 27.41 21.16
C LEU A 404 2.94 27.80 20.20
N LEU A 405 2.61 28.42 19.06
CA LEU A 405 3.60 28.97 18.13
C LEU A 405 4.39 30.14 18.73
N ALA A 406 3.75 30.99 19.55
CA ALA A 406 4.43 32.08 20.25
C ALA A 406 5.35 31.59 21.37
N ALA A 407 5.02 30.45 21.99
CA ALA A 407 5.82 29.84 23.06
C ALA A 407 7.02 29.03 22.53
N SER A 408 7.00 28.58 21.27
CA SER A 408 8.10 27.84 20.64
C SER A 408 9.15 28.77 20.02
N ARG A 409 10.41 28.31 19.99
CA ARG A 409 11.56 29.00 19.39
C ARG A 409 11.85 28.51 17.98
N GLU A 410 12.61 29.27 17.20
CA GLU A 410 13.11 28.78 15.91
C GLU A 410 14.06 27.58 16.12
N GLY A 411 13.87 26.52 15.33
CA GLY A 411 14.61 25.26 15.47
C GLY A 411 13.94 24.21 16.36
N ASP A 412 12.87 24.57 17.08
CA ASP A 412 12.07 23.62 17.86
C ASP A 412 11.38 22.59 16.95
N GLU A 413 11.52 21.29 17.27
CA GLU A 413 11.07 20.17 16.44
C GLU A 413 9.56 20.18 16.15
N GLN A 414 8.75 20.64 17.11
CA GLN A 414 7.29 20.66 17.03
C GLN A 414 6.75 21.80 16.17
N ARG A 415 7.59 22.80 15.84
CA ARG A 415 7.14 24.04 15.22
C ARG A 415 6.58 23.79 13.82
N SER A 416 7.17 22.87 13.04
CA SER A 416 6.63 22.48 11.73
C SER A 416 5.22 21.90 11.85
N SER A 417 5.00 21.02 12.83
CA SER A 417 3.69 20.40 13.07
C SER A 417 2.66 21.42 13.55
N LEU A 418 3.04 22.36 14.42
CA LEU A 418 2.16 23.46 14.85
C LEU A 418 1.74 24.36 13.66
N TRP A 419 2.64 24.65 12.72
CA TRP A 419 2.28 25.36 11.49
C TRP A 419 1.35 24.55 10.58
N CYS A 420 1.55 23.23 10.48
CA CYS A 420 0.61 22.33 9.78
C CYS A 420 -0.78 22.33 10.43
N VAL A 421 -0.87 22.36 11.75
CA VAL A 421 -2.15 22.47 12.47
C VAL A 421 -2.77 23.84 12.27
N ARG A 422 -1.98 24.93 12.32
CA ARG A 422 -2.48 26.29 12.06
C ARG A 422 -3.08 26.40 10.66
N PHE A 423 -2.41 25.85 9.66
CA PHE A 423 -2.91 25.80 8.28
C PHE A 423 -4.34 25.24 8.20
N ARG A 424 -4.66 24.19 8.98
CA ARG A 424 -6.00 23.58 9.04
C ARG A 424 -7.01 24.40 9.85
N ALA A 425 -6.54 25.21 10.81
CA ALA A 425 -7.38 26.06 11.64
C ALA A 425 -7.77 27.37 10.93
N VAL A 426 -6.91 27.89 10.04
CA VAL A 426 -7.15 29.14 9.32
C VAL A 426 -8.36 29.00 8.37
N PRO A 427 -9.30 29.96 8.36
CA PRO A 427 -10.43 29.96 7.43
C PRO A 427 -10.00 29.88 5.97
N PHE A 428 -10.78 29.18 5.15
CA PHE A 428 -10.50 28.99 3.73
C PHE A 428 -10.52 30.29 2.92
N GLU A 429 -11.22 31.30 3.42
CA GLU A 429 -11.27 32.65 2.85
C GLU A 429 -9.96 33.42 3.08
N ALA A 430 -9.19 33.06 4.12
CA ALA A 430 -7.94 33.69 4.51
C ALA A 430 -6.72 33.02 3.84
N ARG A 431 -6.73 32.97 2.50
CA ARG A 431 -5.77 32.20 1.70
C ARG A 431 -4.31 32.58 1.89
N ASP A 432 -4.01 33.87 2.05
CA ASP A 432 -2.63 34.32 2.30
C ASP A 432 -2.12 33.81 3.65
N GLU A 433 -2.98 33.69 4.65
CA GLU A 433 -2.62 33.15 5.97
C GLU A 433 -2.45 31.63 5.94
N GLN A 434 -3.20 30.92 5.08
CA GLN A 434 -2.97 29.51 4.81
C GLN A 434 -1.62 29.29 4.12
N ALA A 435 -1.33 30.06 3.06
CA ALA A 435 -0.04 30.04 2.37
C ALA A 435 1.12 30.34 3.32
N ARG A 436 0.98 31.36 4.18
CA ARG A 436 1.97 31.72 5.20
C ARG A 436 2.24 30.58 6.17
N SER A 437 1.18 29.88 6.61
CA SER A 437 1.30 28.72 7.50
C SER A 437 2.09 27.58 6.83
N MET A 438 1.83 27.29 5.55
CA MET A 438 2.56 26.27 4.79
C MET A 438 4.04 26.62 4.59
N ILE A 439 4.33 27.86 4.20
CA ILE A 439 5.70 28.33 3.98
C ILE A 439 6.51 28.22 5.28
N ARG A 440 5.92 28.61 6.41
CA ARG A 440 6.57 28.50 7.73
C ARG A 440 6.71 27.06 8.20
N ALA A 441 5.76 26.18 7.90
CA ALA A 441 5.88 24.74 8.17
C ALA A 441 7.05 24.13 7.40
N TRP A 442 7.13 24.41 6.09
CA TRP A 442 8.21 23.96 5.22
C TRP A 442 9.56 24.51 5.64
N ARG A 443 9.67 25.80 5.94
CA ARG A 443 10.91 26.41 6.40
C ARG A 443 11.41 25.81 7.71
N ALA A 444 10.50 25.44 8.61
CA ALA A 444 10.83 24.80 9.88
C ALA A 444 11.36 23.37 9.71
N SER A 445 10.80 22.59 8.77
CA SER A 445 11.26 21.22 8.49
C SER A 445 10.93 20.79 7.05
N PRO A 446 11.80 21.11 6.06
CA PRO A 446 11.50 20.89 4.64
C PRO A 446 11.33 19.41 4.24
N SER A 447 11.95 18.50 4.98
CA SER A 447 11.93 17.04 4.74
C SER A 447 10.95 16.29 5.63
N SER A 448 10.08 16.99 6.36
CA SER A 448 9.08 16.36 7.22
C SER A 448 7.98 15.73 6.38
N ALA A 449 7.71 14.43 6.61
CA ALA A 449 6.63 13.70 5.93
C ALA A 449 5.25 14.36 6.14
N GLU A 450 5.01 14.94 7.32
CA GLU A 450 3.78 15.67 7.64
C GLU A 450 3.66 16.96 6.82
N VAL A 451 4.75 17.70 6.67
CA VAL A 451 4.81 18.92 5.85
C VAL A 451 4.58 18.57 4.38
N GLU A 452 5.26 17.54 3.86
CA GLU A 452 5.03 17.07 2.49
C GLU A 452 3.58 16.62 2.26
N GLN A 453 2.92 16.04 3.26
CA GLN A 453 1.52 15.66 3.16
C GLN A 453 0.61 16.89 3.06
N VAL A 454 0.84 17.92 3.88
CA VAL A 454 0.09 19.18 3.83
C VAL A 454 0.30 19.90 2.50
N LEU A 455 1.54 19.98 2.01
CA LEU A 455 1.84 20.55 0.69
C LEU A 455 1.10 19.83 -0.43
N ARG A 456 1.05 18.48 -0.39
CA ARG A 456 0.32 17.64 -1.36
C ARG A 456 -1.20 17.80 -1.31
N GLN A 457 -1.78 17.98 -0.12
CA GLN A 457 -3.22 18.20 0.02
C GLN A 457 -3.65 19.50 -0.68
N GLU A 458 -2.83 20.55 -0.59
CA GLU A 458 -3.12 21.86 -1.18
C GLU A 458 -2.74 22.02 -2.64
N SER A 459 -1.72 21.31 -3.14
CA SER A 459 -1.40 21.35 -4.59
C SER A 459 -2.61 20.92 -5.44
N SER A 460 -3.49 20.08 -4.88
CA SER A 460 -4.73 19.65 -5.53
C SER A 460 -5.92 20.61 -5.35
N ARG A 461 -5.79 21.64 -4.49
CA ARG A 461 -6.91 22.46 -4.02
C ARG A 461 -6.46 23.90 -3.75
N THR A 462 -6.73 24.78 -4.71
CA THR A 462 -7.09 26.20 -4.52
C THR A 462 -6.04 27.32 -4.38
N LEU A 463 -4.81 27.11 -3.88
CA LEU A 463 -3.79 28.19 -3.88
C LEU A 463 -3.06 28.29 -5.24
N ARG A 464 -2.78 29.51 -5.71
CA ARG A 464 -2.05 29.74 -6.98
C ARG A 464 -0.56 29.96 -6.72
N GLU A 465 0.28 29.57 -7.68
CA GLU A 465 1.73 29.73 -7.57
C GLU A 465 2.17 31.19 -7.45
N ASP A 466 1.54 32.12 -8.18
CA ASP A 466 1.83 33.56 -8.10
C ASP A 466 1.61 34.09 -6.67
N GLN A 467 0.52 33.65 -6.04
CA GLN A 467 0.19 33.97 -4.67
C GLN A 467 1.21 33.38 -3.68
N LEU A 468 1.61 32.11 -3.86
CA LEU A 468 2.61 31.46 -3.02
C LEU A 468 3.97 32.15 -3.10
N ARG A 469 4.42 32.51 -4.30
CA ARG A 469 5.66 33.26 -4.51
C ARG A 469 5.60 34.65 -3.86
N SER A 470 4.47 35.34 -3.98
CA SER A 470 4.23 36.62 -3.32
C SER A 470 4.32 36.52 -1.80
N VAL A 471 3.64 35.54 -1.19
CA VAL A 471 3.67 35.32 0.26
C VAL A 471 5.06 34.87 0.73
N ALA A 472 5.75 34.01 -0.02
CA ALA A 472 7.10 33.56 0.30
C ALA A 472 8.11 34.72 0.29
N THR A 473 7.99 35.64 -0.66
CA THR A 473 8.78 36.87 -0.70
C THR A 473 8.49 37.75 0.53
N ALA A 474 7.22 37.91 0.91
CA ALA A 474 6.83 38.67 2.10
C ALA A 474 7.32 38.02 3.42
N GLU A 475 7.51 36.69 3.42
CA GLU A 475 8.10 35.92 4.53
C GLU A 475 9.65 35.95 4.54
N GLY A 476 10.25 36.69 3.61
CA GLY A 476 11.69 36.90 3.54
C GLY A 476 12.49 35.69 3.05
N LEU A 477 11.88 34.81 2.25
CA LEU A 477 12.61 33.74 1.57
C LEU A 477 13.43 34.32 0.42
N SER A 478 14.64 33.79 0.22
CA SER A 478 15.45 34.06 -0.96
C SER A 478 14.86 33.39 -2.21
N GLU A 479 15.24 33.85 -3.41
CA GLU A 479 14.78 33.27 -4.67
C GLU A 479 15.03 31.75 -4.76
N GLY A 480 16.18 31.28 -4.25
CA GLY A 480 16.50 29.84 -4.22
C GLY A 480 15.63 29.05 -3.24
N GLU A 481 15.26 29.64 -2.10
CA GLU A 481 14.31 29.03 -1.15
C GLU A 481 12.89 29.01 -1.71
N ILE A 482 12.47 30.08 -2.40
CA ILE A 482 11.18 30.16 -3.08
C ILE A 482 11.09 29.05 -4.14
N GLU A 483 12.11 28.89 -4.99
CA GLU A 483 12.13 27.82 -5.98
C GLU A 483 12.10 26.43 -5.33
N SER A 484 12.83 26.23 -4.24
CA SER A 484 12.84 24.95 -3.52
C SER A 484 11.48 24.64 -2.88
N PHE A 485 10.83 25.65 -2.29
CA PHE A 485 9.49 25.56 -1.73
C PHE A 485 8.45 25.29 -2.81
N VAL A 486 8.46 26.04 -3.91
CA VAL A 486 7.53 25.87 -5.03
C VAL A 486 7.72 24.49 -5.65
N LEU A 487 8.95 23.98 -5.76
CA LEU A 487 9.21 22.62 -6.21
C LEU A 487 8.63 21.57 -5.26
N ALA A 488 8.77 21.76 -3.94
CA ALA A 488 8.18 20.88 -2.94
C ALA A 488 6.65 20.95 -2.91
N TRP A 489 6.08 22.14 -3.12
CA TRP A 489 4.63 22.40 -3.16
C TRP A 489 3.98 21.83 -4.42
N ARG A 490 4.55 22.10 -5.61
CA ARG A 490 4.19 21.40 -6.85
C ARG A 490 4.35 19.89 -6.66
N GLY A 491 5.33 19.47 -5.85
CA GLY A 491 5.64 18.07 -5.64
C GLY A 491 5.88 17.38 -6.98
N ASP A 492 5.25 16.23 -7.19
CA ASP A 492 5.31 15.49 -8.44
C ASP A 492 4.29 16.00 -9.49
N GLU A 493 3.73 17.20 -9.39
CA GLU A 493 2.76 17.74 -10.36
C GLU A 493 3.33 17.86 -11.79
N ALA A 494 4.64 18.13 -11.91
CA ALA A 494 5.37 18.02 -13.17
C ALA A 494 5.49 16.57 -13.67
N SER A 495 5.69 15.59 -12.78
CA SER A 495 5.71 14.17 -13.15
C SER A 495 4.30 13.66 -13.47
N ARG A 496 3.26 14.18 -12.79
CA ARG A 496 1.85 13.87 -12.99
C ARG A 496 1.38 14.33 -14.35
N ALA A 497 1.63 15.60 -14.71
CA ALA A 497 1.37 16.09 -16.06
C ALA A 497 2.18 15.29 -17.10
N GLU A 498 3.46 14.99 -16.82
CA GLU A 498 4.30 14.22 -17.75
C GLU A 498 3.81 12.80 -18.02
N TRP A 499 3.37 12.04 -17.00
CA TRP A 499 2.86 10.68 -17.21
C TRP A 499 1.44 10.68 -17.76
N GLN A 500 0.62 11.67 -17.40
CA GLN A 500 -0.73 11.83 -17.96
C GLN A 500 -0.69 12.14 -19.45
N ASP A 501 0.17 13.08 -19.86
CA ASP A 501 0.42 13.38 -21.28
C ASP A 501 1.05 12.19 -22.01
N ALA A 502 1.97 11.47 -21.37
CA ALA A 502 2.55 10.23 -21.90
C ALA A 502 1.48 9.19 -22.19
N LEU A 503 0.66 8.91 -21.19
CA LEU A 503 -0.39 7.92 -21.22
C LEU A 503 -1.37 8.26 -22.34
N ALA A 504 -1.85 9.51 -22.37
CA ALA A 504 -2.76 9.96 -23.41
C ALA A 504 -2.12 9.83 -24.82
N ALA A 505 -0.86 10.23 -25.00
CA ALA A 505 -0.17 10.10 -26.29
C ALA A 505 0.03 8.63 -26.72
N ASN A 506 0.40 7.75 -25.79
CA ASN A 506 0.60 6.33 -26.05
C ASN A 506 -0.71 5.61 -26.37
N LEU A 507 -1.78 5.88 -25.60
CA LEU A 507 -3.11 5.32 -25.86
C LEU A 507 -3.68 5.83 -27.19
N ARG A 508 -3.48 7.12 -27.55
CA ARG A 508 -3.82 7.65 -28.89
C ARG A 508 -3.05 6.91 -29.99
N ARG A 509 -1.76 6.66 -29.79
CA ARG A 509 -0.92 5.92 -30.74
C ARG A 509 -1.45 4.50 -30.94
N ILE A 510 -1.74 3.77 -29.85
CA ILE A 510 -2.33 2.43 -29.89
C ILE A 510 -3.64 2.44 -30.67
N ALA A 511 -4.56 3.33 -30.33
CA ALA A 511 -5.86 3.41 -31.00
C ALA A 511 -5.75 3.76 -32.49
N THR A 512 -4.85 4.69 -32.85
CA THR A 512 -4.59 5.07 -34.23
C THR A 512 -4.05 3.89 -35.04
N ARG A 513 -3.09 3.13 -34.47
CA ARG A 513 -2.51 1.95 -35.11
C ARG A 513 -3.52 0.82 -35.28
N ALA A 514 -4.35 0.58 -34.26
CA ALA A 514 -5.42 -0.42 -34.32
C ALA A 514 -6.41 -0.11 -35.46
N ARG A 515 -6.87 1.14 -35.55
CA ARG A 515 -7.78 1.60 -36.61
C ARG A 515 -7.15 1.51 -37.99
N ALA A 516 -5.88 1.89 -38.13
CA ALA A 516 -5.15 1.77 -39.39
C ALA A 516 -5.02 0.30 -39.85
N ALA A 517 -4.97 -0.65 -38.90
CA ALA A 517 -5.00 -2.08 -39.16
C ALA A 517 -6.42 -2.66 -39.36
N GLY A 518 -7.47 -1.83 -39.36
CA GLY A 518 -8.86 -2.23 -39.52
C GLY A 518 -9.55 -2.73 -38.25
N ALA A 519 -8.89 -2.65 -37.10
CA ALA A 519 -9.46 -3.09 -35.82
C ALA A 519 -10.26 -1.97 -35.13
N ARG A 520 -11.37 -2.36 -34.48
CA ARG A 520 -12.16 -1.49 -33.61
C ARG A 520 -11.59 -1.46 -32.20
N VAL A 521 -11.56 -0.30 -31.56
CA VAL A 521 -10.91 -0.11 -30.25
C VAL A 521 -11.94 0.01 -29.15
N VAL A 522 -11.72 -0.68 -28.04
CA VAL A 522 -12.48 -0.59 -26.78
C VAL A 522 -11.51 -0.23 -25.66
N PHE A 523 -11.77 0.86 -24.95
CA PHE A 523 -10.97 1.24 -23.78
C PHE A 523 -11.60 0.68 -22.50
N GLY A 524 -10.80 0.15 -21.58
CA GLY A 524 -11.26 -0.25 -20.25
C GLY A 524 -10.82 0.72 -19.16
N THR A 525 -11.68 0.97 -18.17
CA THR A 525 -11.26 1.57 -16.89
C THR A 525 -10.76 0.48 -15.94
N TYR A 526 -9.99 0.86 -14.92
CA TYR A 526 -9.58 -0.07 -13.87
C TYR A 526 -10.73 -0.33 -12.89
N PRO A 527 -10.76 -1.52 -12.25
CA PRO A 527 -11.80 -1.89 -11.29
C PRO A 527 -11.72 -1.11 -9.96
N PHE A 528 -10.76 -0.18 -9.82
CA PHE A 528 -10.53 0.64 -8.62
C PHE A 528 -10.60 2.14 -8.88
N GLN A 529 -10.87 2.90 -7.81
CA GLN A 529 -11.13 4.33 -7.89
C GLN A 529 -9.83 5.14 -7.91
N HIS A 530 -9.09 5.06 -9.01
CA HIS A 530 -8.08 6.07 -9.32
C HIS A 530 -8.70 7.13 -10.22
N ARG A 531 -9.35 8.14 -9.63
CA ARG A 531 -10.14 9.17 -10.33
C ARG A 531 -9.44 9.72 -11.58
N GLU A 532 -8.18 10.12 -11.44
CA GLU A 532 -7.39 10.70 -12.53
C GLU A 532 -7.18 9.72 -13.69
N LEU A 533 -6.92 8.44 -13.40
CA LEU A 533 -6.65 7.41 -14.40
C LEU A 533 -7.95 7.08 -15.16
N SER A 534 -9.06 6.90 -14.43
CA SER A 534 -10.39 6.67 -15.02
C SER A 534 -10.87 7.85 -15.86
N GLU A 535 -10.61 9.09 -15.44
CA GLU A 535 -10.92 10.30 -16.22
C GLU A 535 -10.14 10.32 -17.54
N HIS A 536 -8.86 9.90 -17.56
CA HIS A 536 -8.07 9.84 -18.80
C HIS A 536 -8.63 8.84 -19.81
N PHE A 537 -8.93 7.60 -19.38
CA PHE A 537 -9.54 6.60 -20.27
C PHE A 537 -10.91 7.07 -20.78
N SER A 538 -11.73 7.67 -19.91
CA SER A 538 -13.06 8.17 -20.27
C SER A 538 -13.00 9.33 -21.27
N ASN A 539 -12.09 10.29 -21.04
CA ASN A 539 -11.90 11.44 -21.92
C ASN A 539 -11.37 11.01 -23.29
N LEU A 540 -10.41 10.09 -23.31
CA LEU A 540 -9.84 9.60 -24.55
C LEU A 540 -10.84 8.74 -25.36
N ALA A 541 -11.61 7.89 -24.69
CA ALA A 541 -12.68 7.12 -25.34
C ALA A 541 -13.70 8.05 -26.01
N ARG A 542 -14.06 9.16 -25.34
CA ARG A 542 -14.94 10.20 -25.88
C ARG A 542 -14.31 10.94 -27.06
N GLU A 543 -13.06 11.41 -26.91
CA GLU A 543 -12.29 12.11 -27.95
C GLU A 543 -12.21 11.27 -29.23
N LEU A 544 -11.88 9.99 -29.09
CA LEU A 544 -11.70 9.09 -30.22
C LEU A 544 -13.02 8.48 -30.71
N ALA A 545 -14.16 8.74 -30.07
CA ALA A 545 -15.43 8.05 -30.31
C ALA A 545 -15.30 6.51 -30.25
N ALA A 546 -14.52 6.00 -29.29
CA ALA A 546 -14.40 4.57 -28.98
C ALA A 546 -15.33 4.19 -27.81
N PRO A 547 -15.89 2.97 -27.78
CA PRO A 547 -16.58 2.46 -26.61
C PRO A 547 -15.69 2.39 -25.37
N LEU A 548 -16.29 2.66 -24.21
CA LEU A 548 -15.66 2.52 -22.90
C LEU A 548 -16.29 1.33 -22.16
N ALA A 549 -15.47 0.34 -21.82
CA ALA A 549 -15.78 -0.72 -20.88
C ALA A 549 -15.51 -0.22 -19.46
N ASP A 550 -16.52 0.37 -18.82
CA ASP A 550 -16.38 0.94 -17.48
C ASP A 550 -16.43 -0.15 -16.40
N THR A 551 -15.28 -0.74 -16.08
CA THR A 551 -15.19 -1.83 -15.10
C THR A 551 -15.43 -1.33 -13.68
N ALA A 552 -15.06 -0.08 -13.37
CA ALA A 552 -15.28 0.54 -12.07
C ALA A 552 -16.77 0.67 -11.74
N ALA A 553 -17.60 0.97 -12.74
CA ALA A 553 -19.05 1.11 -12.56
C ALA A 553 -19.76 -0.22 -12.20
N LEU A 554 -19.16 -1.36 -12.53
CA LEU A 554 -19.73 -2.69 -12.25
C LEU A 554 -19.32 -3.26 -10.88
N ILE A 555 -18.47 -2.55 -10.14
CA ILE A 555 -18.01 -2.95 -8.81
C ILE A 555 -18.57 -1.98 -7.78
N PRO A 556 -19.19 -2.46 -6.68
CA PRO A 556 -19.74 -1.61 -5.64
C PRO A 556 -18.72 -0.61 -5.08
N HIS A 557 -19.22 0.56 -4.70
CA HIS A 557 -18.41 1.63 -4.12
C HIS A 557 -18.21 1.48 -2.62
N ASP A 558 -19.08 0.74 -1.92
CA ASP A 558 -18.93 0.54 -0.49
C ASP A 558 -17.76 -0.43 -0.21
N PRO A 559 -16.84 -0.10 0.73
CA PRO A 559 -15.65 -0.91 0.97
C PRO A 559 -15.95 -2.38 1.32
N ALA A 560 -17.02 -2.64 2.08
CA ALA A 560 -17.40 -3.98 2.53
C ALA A 560 -17.81 -4.90 1.36
N SER A 561 -18.69 -4.44 0.47
CA SER A 561 -19.09 -5.21 -0.72
C SER A 561 -18.03 -5.21 -1.80
N ARG A 562 -17.14 -4.21 -1.82
CA ARG A 562 -16.03 -4.12 -2.77
C ARG A 562 -14.97 -5.18 -2.50
N ALA A 563 -14.66 -5.48 -1.24
CA ALA A 563 -13.63 -6.43 -0.82
C ALA A 563 -13.78 -7.82 -1.47
N GLN A 564 -15.01 -8.27 -1.70
CA GLN A 564 -15.30 -9.59 -2.27
C GLN A 564 -14.81 -9.77 -3.72
N PHE A 565 -14.43 -8.70 -4.41
CA PHE A 565 -13.98 -8.73 -5.81
C PHE A 565 -12.46 -8.67 -5.97
N PHE A 566 -11.71 -8.50 -4.88
CA PHE A 566 -10.26 -8.32 -4.90
C PHE A 566 -9.54 -9.35 -4.03
N VAL A 567 -8.29 -9.64 -4.38
CA VAL A 567 -7.34 -10.33 -3.49
C VAL A 567 -6.54 -9.30 -2.69
N ALA A 568 -5.78 -9.75 -1.70
CA ALA A 568 -5.13 -8.89 -0.70
C ALA A 568 -4.12 -7.87 -1.28
N ASP A 569 -3.63 -8.07 -2.50
CA ASP A 569 -2.70 -7.15 -3.18
C ASP A 569 -3.41 -6.07 -4.02
N GLY A 570 -4.75 -6.06 -4.06
CA GLY A 570 -5.56 -5.11 -4.80
C GLY A 570 -5.91 -5.51 -6.24
N HIS A 571 -5.42 -6.64 -6.74
CA HIS A 571 -5.90 -7.20 -8.01
C HIS A 571 -7.27 -7.85 -7.86
N CYS A 572 -7.99 -7.99 -8.97
CA CYS A 572 -9.26 -8.72 -8.95
C CYS A 572 -9.05 -10.20 -8.63
N ASN A 573 -9.99 -10.78 -7.90
CA ASN A 573 -10.18 -12.22 -7.84
C ASN A 573 -11.08 -12.68 -9.01
N ASP A 574 -11.46 -13.96 -9.03
CA ASP A 574 -12.27 -14.53 -10.11
C ASP A 574 -13.60 -13.80 -10.33
N GLN A 575 -14.25 -13.33 -9.25
CA GLN A 575 -15.50 -12.56 -9.32
C GLN A 575 -15.26 -11.15 -9.85
N GLY A 576 -14.18 -10.49 -9.44
CA GLY A 576 -13.79 -9.19 -9.99
C GLY A 576 -13.51 -9.26 -11.48
N TYR A 577 -12.78 -10.29 -11.92
CA TYR A 577 -12.52 -10.52 -13.35
C TYR A 577 -13.77 -10.88 -14.13
N ALA A 578 -14.76 -11.52 -13.50
CA ALA A 578 -16.07 -11.73 -14.12
C ALA A 578 -16.79 -10.41 -14.42
N ARG A 579 -16.76 -9.45 -13.48
CA ARG A 579 -17.31 -8.09 -13.70
C ARG A 579 -16.56 -7.33 -14.77
N MET A 580 -15.23 -7.41 -14.78
CA MET A 580 -14.44 -6.82 -15.86
C MET A 580 -14.82 -7.40 -17.22
N ALA A 581 -14.95 -8.72 -17.32
CA ALA A 581 -15.36 -9.38 -18.56
C ALA A 581 -16.74 -8.91 -19.03
N GLU A 582 -17.71 -8.73 -18.13
CA GLU A 582 -19.04 -8.17 -18.44
C GLU A 582 -18.93 -6.78 -19.08
N ALA A 583 -18.16 -5.87 -18.50
CA ALA A 583 -17.94 -4.53 -19.07
C ALA A 583 -17.32 -4.59 -20.48
N PHE A 584 -16.33 -5.47 -20.69
CA PHE A 584 -15.70 -5.62 -22.01
C PHE A 584 -16.61 -6.26 -23.05
N VAL A 585 -17.54 -7.15 -22.66
CA VAL A 585 -18.57 -7.66 -23.58
C VAL A 585 -19.43 -6.49 -24.08
N GLU A 586 -19.91 -5.63 -23.18
CA GLU A 586 -20.70 -4.45 -23.59
C GLU A 586 -19.89 -3.51 -24.50
N GLY A 587 -18.60 -3.30 -24.19
CA GLY A 587 -17.70 -2.50 -25.02
C GLY A 587 -17.52 -3.06 -26.43
N VAL A 588 -17.34 -4.38 -26.57
CA VAL A 588 -17.23 -5.05 -27.88
C VAL A 588 -18.55 -5.00 -28.65
N VAL A 589 -19.69 -5.22 -27.98
CA VAL A 589 -21.02 -5.10 -28.59
C VAL A 589 -21.27 -3.67 -29.09
N ALA A 590 -20.92 -2.67 -28.29
CA ALA A 590 -21.02 -1.26 -28.68
C ALA A 590 -20.09 -0.92 -29.86
N ALA A 591 -18.92 -1.56 -29.95
CA ALA A 591 -18.00 -1.40 -31.08
C ALA A 591 -18.55 -2.03 -32.37
N MET A 592 -19.34 -3.10 -32.28
CA MET A 592 -19.97 -3.74 -33.44
C MET A 592 -21.09 -2.90 -34.07
N GLY A 593 -21.81 -2.13 -33.26
CA GLY A 593 -22.90 -1.25 -33.71
C GLY A 593 -22.42 0.06 -34.34
N ARG A 594 -21.11 0.27 -34.44
CA ARG A 594 -20.44 1.40 -35.08
C ARG A 594 -19.61 0.92 -36.26
#